data_AF-A0A496SQY3-F1
#
_entry.id   AF-A0A496SQY3-F1
#
_cell.length_a   1.000
_cell.length_b   1.000
_cell.length_c   1.000
_cell.angle_alpha   90.00
_cell.angle_beta   90.00
_cell.angle_gamma   90.00
#
_symmetry.space_group_name_H-M   'P 1'
#
loop_
_entity.id
_entity.type
_entity.pdbx_description
1 polymer ?
#
loop_
_entity_poly.entity_id
_entity_poly.type
_entity_poly.pdbx_seq_one_letter_code
_entity_poly.pdbx_strand_id
1 'polypeptide(L)'
;MAANLSDIAAMGGEPKWKAVCLALPEATSVEHVENLCRGMDAVSSRFGCTIVGGDTSLPPDRTAISITVIGGVEKERLTPRRGAKIVDAVCVTGDPGAQRLALNCLKRKGQPRRMWSGGIWSLSQGSGSQGRWPRWPESMR
;
A
#
# COMPACT_ATOMS: atom_id res chain seq x y z
N MET A 1 5.23 4.30 -2.98
CA MET A 1 4.34 5.14 -3.81
C MET A 1 2.86 4.84 -3.61
N ALA A 2 2.34 3.65 -3.95
CA ALA A 2 0.91 3.36 -3.86
C ALA A 2 0.31 3.61 -2.45
N ALA A 3 1.06 3.26 -1.39
CA ALA A 3 0.67 3.58 -0.01
C ALA A 3 0.48 5.08 0.22
N ASN A 4 1.43 5.91 -0.22
CA ASN A 4 1.35 7.37 -0.06
C ASN A 4 0.18 7.99 -0.83
N LEU A 5 -0.15 7.45 -2.01
CA LEU A 5 -1.35 7.88 -2.77
C LEU A 5 -2.64 7.48 -2.04
N SER A 6 -2.65 6.30 -1.41
CA SER A 6 -3.79 5.83 -0.62
C SER A 6 -4.07 6.75 0.57
N ASP A 7 -3.03 7.32 1.19
CA ASP A 7 -3.20 8.26 2.30
C ASP A 7 -3.90 9.55 1.86
N ILE A 8 -3.54 10.08 0.68
CA ILE A 8 -4.20 11.25 0.09
C ILE A 8 -5.65 10.92 -0.28
N ALA A 9 -5.89 9.77 -0.92
CA ALA A 9 -7.22 9.32 -1.28
C ALA A 9 -8.14 9.11 -0.06
N ALA A 10 -7.60 8.58 1.05
CA ALA A 10 -8.34 8.39 2.29
C ALA A 10 -8.84 9.72 2.92
N MET A 11 -8.21 10.84 2.58
CA MET A 11 -8.65 12.18 3.00
C MET A 11 -9.61 12.84 2.00
N GLY A 12 -9.97 12.15 0.91
CA GLY A 12 -10.76 12.68 -0.20
C GLY A 12 -9.95 13.58 -1.15
N GLY A 13 -8.62 13.59 -1.02
CA GLY A 13 -7.75 14.51 -1.76
C GLY A 13 -7.26 13.97 -3.10
N GLU A 14 -6.77 14.90 -3.91
CA GLU A 14 -6.11 14.65 -5.19
C GLU A 14 -4.60 14.92 -5.04
N PRO A 15 -3.74 13.92 -5.32
CA PRO A 15 -2.30 14.08 -5.24
C PRO A 15 -1.79 14.91 -6.43
N LYS A 16 -0.84 15.83 -6.18
CA LYS A 16 -0.31 16.74 -7.21
C LYS A 16 1.20 16.61 -7.40
N TRP A 17 1.93 16.58 -6.28
CA TRP A 17 3.38 16.59 -6.30
C TRP A 17 3.93 15.55 -5.33
N LYS A 18 5.13 15.05 -5.61
CA LYS A 18 5.87 14.19 -4.71
C LYS A 18 7.35 14.58 -4.64
N ALA A 19 7.92 14.48 -3.44
CA ALA A 19 9.34 14.57 -3.20
C ALA A 19 9.86 13.20 -2.76
N VAL A 20 11.03 12.79 -3.27
CA VAL A 20 11.61 11.46 -3.02
C VAL A 20 13.02 11.60 -2.46
N CYS A 21 13.25 11.14 -1.24
CA CYS A 21 14.59 11.05 -0.67
C CYS A 21 15.06 9.59 -0.64
N LEU A 22 16.23 9.34 -1.20
CA LEU A 22 16.85 8.02 -1.28
C LEU A 22 18.12 8.00 -0.43
N ALA A 23 18.23 7.02 0.46
CA ALA A 23 19.49 6.69 1.13
C ALA A 23 19.89 5.30 0.64
N LEU A 24 20.96 5.21 -0.15
CA LEU A 24 21.35 3.98 -0.86
C LEU A 24 22.84 3.68 -0.65
N PRO A 25 23.23 2.43 -0.37
CA PRO A 25 24.64 2.07 -0.31
C PRO A 25 25.34 2.31 -1.65
N GLU A 26 26.64 2.57 -1.62
CA GLU A 26 27.45 2.83 -2.82
C GLU A 26 27.41 1.68 -3.85
N ALA A 27 27.22 0.44 -3.38
CA ALA A 27 27.06 -0.74 -4.23
C ALA A 27 25.76 -0.76 -5.05
N THR A 28 24.83 0.17 -4.82
CA THR A 28 23.55 0.23 -5.55
C THR A 28 23.78 0.75 -6.97
N SER A 29 23.41 -0.05 -7.98
CA SER A 29 23.59 0.36 -9.38
C SER A 29 22.65 1.51 -9.76
N VAL A 30 23.13 2.38 -10.66
CA VAL A 30 22.32 3.47 -11.24
C VAL A 30 21.07 2.92 -11.92
N GLU A 31 21.20 1.80 -12.65
CA GLU A 31 20.07 1.13 -13.30
C GLU A 31 18.97 0.72 -12.30
N HIS A 32 19.35 0.28 -11.10
CA HIS A 32 18.38 -0.05 -10.06
C HIS A 32 17.61 1.19 -9.60
N VAL A 33 18.28 2.32 -9.45
CA VAL A 33 17.68 3.59 -9.08
C VAL A 33 16.73 4.09 -10.18
N GLU A 34 17.16 4.02 -11.45
CA GLU A 34 16.30 4.37 -12.58
C GLU A 34 15.04 3.51 -12.63
N ASN A 35 15.17 2.20 -12.45
CA ASN A 35 14.04 1.28 -12.39
C ASN A 35 13.09 1.60 -11.23
N LEU A 36 13.63 1.94 -10.06
CA LEU A 36 12.84 2.37 -8.91
C LEU A 36 12.04 3.64 -9.24
N CYS A 37 12.69 4.66 -9.80
CA CYS A 37 12.04 5.91 -10.21
C CYS A 37 10.98 5.68 -11.29
N ARG A 38 11.29 4.91 -12.34
CA ARG A 38 10.33 4.51 -13.38
C ARG A 38 9.10 3.82 -12.77
N GLY A 39 9.30 2.90 -11.83
CA GLY A 39 8.21 2.22 -11.14
C GLY A 39 7.34 3.19 -10.31
N MET A 40 7.96 4.15 -9.61
CA MET A 40 7.23 5.18 -8.87
C MET A 40 6.41 6.09 -9.78
N ASP A 41 6.93 6.45 -10.95
CA ASP A 41 6.23 7.29 -11.93
C ASP A 41 5.12 6.55 -12.68
N ALA A 42 5.34 5.28 -13.03
CA ALA A 42 4.31 4.43 -13.63
C ALA A 42 3.04 4.33 -12.76
N VAL A 43 3.21 4.33 -11.43
CA VAL A 43 2.08 4.30 -10.50
C VAL A 43 1.43 5.68 -10.34
N SER A 44 2.22 6.75 -10.17
CA SER A 44 1.67 8.07 -9.80
C SER A 44 1.17 8.89 -10.98
N SER A 45 1.69 8.66 -12.19
CA SER A 45 1.28 9.35 -13.42
C SER A 45 -0.22 9.19 -13.72
N ARG A 46 -0.79 8.03 -13.37
CA ARG A 46 -2.23 7.75 -13.49
C ARG A 46 -3.11 8.67 -12.64
N PHE A 47 -2.53 9.33 -11.65
CA PHE A 47 -3.21 10.25 -10.74
C PHE A 47 -2.70 11.70 -10.90
N GLY A 48 -1.96 12.01 -11.97
CA GLY A 48 -1.42 13.35 -12.20
C GLY A 48 -0.33 13.79 -11.21
N CYS A 49 0.23 12.87 -10.43
CA CYS A 49 1.21 13.20 -9.40
C CYS A 49 2.65 13.08 -9.92
N THR A 50 3.39 14.20 -9.89
CA THR A 50 4.71 14.35 -10.52
C THR A 50 5.83 14.52 -9.48
N ILE A 51 7.03 13.99 -9.75
CA ILE A 51 8.23 14.25 -8.93
C ILE A 51 8.63 15.71 -9.11
N VAL A 52 8.71 16.46 -8.01
CA VAL A 52 9.16 17.87 -8.03
C VAL A 52 10.52 18.09 -7.37
N GLY A 53 11.06 17.06 -6.72
CA GLY A 53 12.35 17.16 -6.05
C GLY A 53 12.65 15.94 -5.18
N GLY A 54 13.76 16.03 -4.47
CA GLY A 54 14.29 14.92 -3.71
C GLY A 54 15.72 15.17 -3.28
N ASP A 55 16.24 14.24 -2.48
CA ASP A 55 17.64 14.21 -2.08
C ASP A 55 18.18 12.78 -2.15
N THR A 56 19.47 12.62 -2.36
CA THR A 56 20.12 11.31 -2.38
C THR A 56 21.35 11.30 -1.49
N SER A 57 21.42 10.33 -0.58
CA SER A 57 22.52 10.16 0.37
C SER A 57 23.11 8.74 0.29
N LEU A 58 24.37 8.61 0.72
CA LEU A 58 25.15 7.37 0.66
C LEU A 58 25.45 6.81 2.07
N PRO A 59 24.48 6.12 2.71
CA PRO A 59 24.74 5.40 3.96
C PRO A 59 25.64 4.17 3.73
N PRO A 60 26.38 3.70 4.75
CA PRO A 60 27.30 2.57 4.60
C PRO A 60 26.63 1.23 4.28
N ASP A 61 25.48 0.94 4.90
CA ASP A 61 24.92 -0.42 4.93
C ASP A 61 23.38 -0.47 4.86
N ARG A 62 22.72 0.67 4.64
CA ARG A 62 21.25 0.77 4.75
C ARG A 62 20.62 1.31 3.48
N THR A 63 19.48 0.75 3.12
CA THR A 63 18.59 1.33 2.11
C THR A 63 17.39 1.95 2.83
N ALA A 64 17.13 3.23 2.58
CA ALA A 64 15.92 3.91 3.03
C ALA A 64 15.30 4.72 1.89
N ILE A 65 13.98 4.71 1.84
CA ILE A 65 13.19 5.45 0.85
C ILE A 65 12.15 6.25 1.64
N SER A 66 12.25 7.58 1.54
CA SER A 66 11.26 8.49 2.11
C SER A 66 10.54 9.20 0.97
N ILE A 67 9.21 9.24 1.04
CA ILE A 67 8.38 9.86 0.01
C ILE A 67 7.38 10.78 0.70
N THR A 68 7.38 12.04 0.29
CA THR A 68 6.35 13.01 0.68
C THR A 68 5.45 13.25 -0.51
N VAL A 69 4.13 13.15 -0.32
CA VAL A 69 3.13 13.48 -1.34
C VAL A 69 2.35 14.70 -0.87
N ILE A 70 2.21 15.66 -1.78
CA ILE A 70 1.47 16.89 -1.57
C ILE A 70 0.28 16.87 -2.52
N GLY A 71 -0.90 17.11 -1.96
CA GLY A 71 -2.17 17.12 -2.68
C GLY A 71 -3.09 18.22 -2.17
N GLY A 72 -4.29 18.29 -2.75
CA GLY A 72 -5.32 19.24 -2.33
C GLY A 72 -6.69 18.57 -2.26
N VAL A 73 -7.59 19.17 -1.50
CA VAL A 73 -8.99 18.75 -1.39
C VAL A 73 -9.86 19.99 -1.16
N GLU A 74 -11.05 20.02 -1.75
CA GLU A 74 -12.06 21.00 -1.40
C GLU A 74 -12.45 20.81 0.07
N LYS A 75 -12.64 21.92 0.81
CA LYS A 75 -12.89 21.85 2.26
C LYS A 75 -14.14 21.03 2.59
N GLU A 76 -15.13 21.08 1.70
CA GLU A 76 -16.41 20.40 1.79
C GLU A 76 -16.29 18.88 1.55
N ARG A 77 -15.21 18.43 0.89
CA ARG A 77 -14.93 17.01 0.59
C ARG A 77 -13.87 16.40 1.51
N LEU A 78 -13.24 17.21 2.37
CA LEU A 78 -12.23 16.73 3.30
C LEU A 78 -12.82 15.67 4.23
N THR A 79 -12.22 14.49 4.23
CA THR A 79 -12.64 13.36 5.08
C THR A 79 -11.61 13.12 6.18
N PRO A 80 -11.74 13.78 7.34
CA PRO A 80 -10.81 13.56 8.44
C PRO A 80 -11.08 12.23 9.13
N ARG A 81 -10.10 11.69 9.86
CA ARG A 81 -10.28 10.49 10.70
C ARG A 81 -11.23 10.70 11.90
N ARG A 82 -11.65 11.94 12.16
CA ARG A 82 -12.56 12.30 13.26
C ARG A 82 -13.95 12.59 12.71
N GLY A 83 -14.97 12.50 13.57
CA GLY A 83 -16.33 12.91 13.23
C GLY A 83 -17.27 11.77 12.85
N ALA A 84 -16.81 10.52 12.95
CA ALA A 84 -17.70 9.36 12.91
C ALA A 84 -18.71 9.44 14.06
N LYS A 85 -19.97 9.13 13.78
CA LYS A 85 -21.10 9.17 14.70
C LYS A 85 -21.55 7.76 15.06
N ILE A 86 -22.16 7.65 16.25
CA ILE A 86 -22.98 6.48 16.57
C ILE A 86 -24.10 6.46 15.53
N VAL A 87 -24.20 5.36 14.78
CA VAL A 87 -25.02 5.08 13.56
C VAL A 87 -24.27 5.06 12.22
N ASP A 88 -23.01 5.48 12.14
CA ASP A 88 -22.26 5.38 10.88
C ASP A 88 -21.88 3.93 10.57
N ALA A 89 -21.95 3.56 9.28
CA ALA A 89 -21.49 2.27 8.79
C ALA A 89 -19.97 2.22 8.71
N VAL A 90 -19.37 1.09 9.08
CA VAL A 90 -17.95 0.82 8.88
C VAL A 90 -17.78 -0.02 7.63
N CYS A 91 -17.15 0.57 6.61
CA CYS A 91 -16.93 -0.07 5.32
C CYS A 91 -15.44 -0.32 5.09
N VAL A 92 -15.12 -1.36 4.33
CA VAL A 92 -13.76 -1.70 3.91
C VAL A 92 -13.74 -1.94 2.41
N THR A 93 -12.69 -1.49 1.74
CA THR A 93 -12.48 -1.72 0.30
C THR A 93 -11.50 -2.87 0.07
N GLY A 94 -11.82 -3.76 -0.88
CA GLY A 94 -10.97 -4.89 -1.24
C GLY A 94 -10.89 -6.00 -0.19
N ASP A 95 -9.82 -6.80 -0.24
CA ASP A 95 -9.60 -7.98 0.61
C ASP A 95 -8.59 -7.70 1.74
N PRO A 96 -9.03 -7.53 2.99
CA PRO A 96 -8.13 -7.38 4.13
C PRO A 96 -7.21 -8.60 4.26
N GLY A 97 -5.93 -8.34 4.56
CA GLY A 97 -4.94 -9.41 4.78
C GLY A 97 -4.24 -9.93 3.52
N ALA A 98 -4.68 -9.56 2.31
CA ALA A 98 -4.01 -9.97 1.06
C ALA A 98 -2.52 -9.57 1.02
N GLN A 99 -2.17 -8.38 1.52
CA GLN A 99 -0.77 -7.91 1.60
C GLN A 99 0.09 -8.79 2.52
N ARG A 100 -0.44 -9.19 3.68
CA ARG A 100 0.26 -10.07 4.64
C ARG A 100 0.50 -11.44 4.04
N LEU A 101 -0.50 -11.96 3.31
CA LEU A 101 -0.38 -13.22 2.61
C LEU A 101 0.69 -13.17 1.52
N ALA A 102 0.67 -12.14 0.66
CA ALA A 102 1.66 -11.96 -0.40
C ALA A 102 3.09 -11.90 0.16
N LEU A 103 3.28 -11.17 1.27
CA LEU A 103 4.57 -11.12 1.97
C LEU A 103 5.00 -12.50 2.48
N ASN A 104 4.09 -13.29 3.05
CA ASN A 104 4.38 -14.65 3.52
C ASN A 104 4.76 -15.58 2.37
N CYS A 105 4.09 -15.47 1.21
CA CYS A 105 4.43 -16.19 -0.01
C CYS A 105 5.86 -15.89 -0.46
N LEU A 106 6.21 -14.59 -0.55
CA LEU A 106 7.55 -14.12 -0.91
C LEU A 106 8.62 -14.65 0.05
N LYS A 107 8.38 -14.58 1.37
CA LYS A 107 9.31 -15.09 2.39
C LYS A 107 9.48 -16.61 2.34
N ARG A 108 8.46 -17.35 1.91
CA ARG A 108 8.45 -18.83 1.87
C ARG A 108 8.76 -19.42 0.49
N LYS A 109 9.07 -18.59 -0.53
CA LYS A 109 9.17 -18.99 -1.96
C LYS A 109 7.92 -19.72 -2.50
N GLY A 110 6.75 -19.60 -1.85
CA GLY A 110 5.52 -20.29 -2.23
C GLY A 110 4.60 -19.43 -3.09
N GLN A 111 3.83 -20.03 -4.01
CA GLN A 111 2.83 -19.31 -4.80
C GLN A 111 1.47 -19.28 -4.08
N PRO A 112 0.77 -18.13 -4.03
CA PRO A 112 -0.59 -18.08 -3.50
C PRO A 112 -1.57 -18.79 -4.45
N ARG A 113 -2.39 -19.73 -3.94
CA ARG A 113 -3.51 -20.33 -4.70
C ARG A 113 -4.85 -19.78 -4.20
N ARG A 114 -5.74 -19.48 -5.16
CA ARG A 114 -7.09 -18.99 -4.93
C ARG A 114 -7.96 -20.14 -4.41
N MET A 115 -8.62 -19.95 -3.28
CA MET A 115 -9.59 -20.91 -2.75
C MET A 115 -10.93 -20.18 -2.65
N TRP A 116 -11.93 -20.69 -3.38
CA TRP A 116 -13.31 -20.18 -3.51
C TRP A 116 -13.57 -19.02 -4.48
N SER A 117 -14.72 -19.14 -5.15
CA SER A 117 -15.37 -18.19 -6.07
C SER A 117 -15.88 -16.89 -5.40
N GLY A 118 -15.50 -16.65 -4.13
CA GLY A 118 -15.90 -15.48 -3.33
C GLY A 118 -14.79 -14.82 -2.51
N GLY A 119 -13.51 -15.12 -2.80
CA GLY A 119 -12.37 -14.33 -2.32
C GLY A 119 -11.94 -14.53 -0.87
N ILE A 120 -11.23 -15.62 -0.55
CA ILE A 120 -10.26 -15.66 0.56
C ILE A 120 -9.06 -16.51 0.11
N TRP A 121 -7.84 -15.99 0.29
CA TRP A 121 -6.60 -16.67 -0.11
C TRP A 121 -5.96 -17.37 1.10
N SER A 122 -5.58 -18.65 0.98
CA SER A 122 -4.91 -19.40 2.05
C SER A 122 -3.55 -19.95 1.63
N LEU A 123 -2.63 -20.04 2.59
CA LEU A 123 -1.35 -20.74 2.46
C LEU A 123 -1.52 -22.16 3.02
N SER A 124 -1.64 -23.18 2.16
CA SER A 124 -1.50 -24.56 2.63
C SER A 124 -0.01 -24.89 2.76
N GLN A 125 0.48 -25.04 3.99
CA GLN A 125 1.63 -25.88 4.29
C GLN A 125 1.09 -27.22 4.78
N GLY A 126 1.75 -28.32 4.41
CA GLY A 126 1.34 -29.69 4.74
C GLY A 126 1.09 -29.89 6.25
N SER A 127 0.09 -30.74 6.52
CA SER A 127 -0.28 -31.35 7.80
C SER A 127 -0.42 -30.43 9.03
N GLY A 128 -1.67 -30.23 9.49
CA GLY A 128 -1.97 -30.07 10.91
C GLY A 128 -2.66 -28.77 11.33
N SER A 129 -3.93 -28.90 11.73
CA SER A 129 -4.78 -27.95 12.46
C SER A 129 -5.30 -26.70 11.71
N GLN A 130 -6.56 -26.80 11.26
CA GLN A 130 -7.36 -25.66 10.79
C GLN A 130 -7.80 -24.79 11.98
N GLY A 131 -7.28 -23.57 12.08
CA GLY A 131 -7.90 -22.52 12.89
C GLY A 131 -9.13 -21.96 12.17
N ARG A 132 -10.32 -22.19 12.72
CA ARG A 132 -11.60 -21.71 12.17
C ARG A 132 -11.86 -20.27 12.66
N TRP A 133 -11.95 -19.31 11.74
CA TRP A 133 -12.42 -17.95 12.05
C TRP A 133 -13.95 -17.94 12.30
N PRO A 134 -14.47 -17.08 13.20
CA PRO A 134 -15.90 -17.01 13.48
C PRO A 134 -16.69 -16.53 12.25
N ARG A 135 -17.86 -17.14 12.02
CA ARG A 135 -18.80 -16.70 10.98
C ARG A 135 -19.63 -15.52 11.51
N TRP A 136 -19.76 -14.48 10.69
CA TRP A 136 -20.69 -13.38 10.96
C TRP A 136 -22.15 -13.86 10.85
N PRO A 137 -23.06 -13.39 11.72
CA PRO A 137 -24.47 -13.77 11.68
C PRO A 137 -25.18 -13.26 10.41
N GLU A 138 -26.20 -13.99 9.97
CA GLU A 138 -26.97 -13.74 8.74
C GLU A 138 -27.62 -12.35 8.70
N SER A 139 -27.82 -11.71 9.86
CA SER A 139 -28.42 -10.38 10.01
C SER A 139 -27.55 -9.22 9.55
N MET A 140 -26.30 -9.49 9.14
CA MET A 140 -25.34 -8.50 8.62
C MET A 140 -25.05 -8.69 7.11
N ARG A 141 -25.89 -9.45 6.39
CA ARG A 141 -25.84 -9.55 4.93
C ARG A 141 -26.85 -8.65 4.25
#